data_AF-A0A9E2VWH8-F1
#
_entry.id   AF-A0A9E2VWH8-F1
#
_cell.length_a   1.000
_cell.length_b   1.000
_cell.length_c   1.000
_cell.angle_alpha   90.00
_cell.angle_beta   90.00
_cell.angle_gamma   90.00
#
_symmetry.space_group_name_H-M   'P 1'
#
loop_
_entity.id
_entity.type
_entity.pdbx_description
1 polymer ?
#
loop_
_entity_poly.entity_id
_entity_poly.type
_entity_poly.pdbx_seq_one_letter_code
_entity_poly.pdbx_strand_id
1 'polypeptide(L)'
;EPRQVRSYIEEQVHAKQKLMGFGHRVYKVKDPRATILQTLCERLFKECGSSPLYEVAVEVERVAEELLKGKGIYPNVDFYSGIVYDKMGIETDLFTPLFAIARVSGWLAHWLEQLRENKLFRPDQIYSGEHNRPYVPIEQR
;
A
#
# COMPACT_ATOMS: atom_id res chain seq x y z
N GLU A 1 12.32 -12.35 12.08
CA GLU A 1 13.46 -11.77 12.82
C GLU A 1 14.28 -10.83 11.93
N PRO A 2 14.89 -9.76 12.47
CA PRO A 2 15.67 -8.79 11.68
C PRO A 2 16.79 -9.41 10.83
N ARG A 3 17.46 -10.46 11.33
CA ARG A 3 18.56 -11.13 10.62
C ARG A 3 18.16 -11.80 9.30
N GLN A 4 16.88 -12.12 9.13
CA GLN A 4 16.34 -12.80 7.94
C GLN A 4 15.83 -11.81 6.88
N VAL A 5 15.77 -10.52 7.21
CA VAL A 5 15.18 -9.49 6.35
C VAL A 5 15.90 -9.39 5.00
N ARG A 6 17.24 -9.40 5.00
CA ARG A 6 18.01 -9.31 3.76
C ARG A 6 17.70 -10.44 2.80
N SER A 7 17.83 -11.69 3.26
CA SER A 7 17.55 -12.86 2.43
C SER A 7 16.12 -12.85 1.90
N TYR A 8 15.15 -12.45 2.72
CA TYR A 8 13.76 -12.35 2.31
C TYR A 8 13.55 -11.32 1.20
N ILE A 9 14.08 -10.09 1.36
CA ILE A 9 13.90 -9.04 0.35
C ILE A 9 14.61 -9.41 -0.95
N GLU A 10 15.81 -9.99 -0.89
CA GLU A 10 16.53 -10.46 -2.08
C GLU A 10 15.73 -11.52 -2.85
N GLU A 11 15.11 -12.46 -2.14
CA GLU A 11 14.20 -13.46 -2.74
C GLU A 11 12.99 -12.79 -3.41
N GLN A 12 12.31 -11.86 -2.73
CA GLN A 12 11.17 -11.15 -3.30
C GLN A 12 11.55 -10.36 -4.55
N VAL A 13 12.70 -9.70 -4.54
CA VAL A 13 13.21 -8.93 -5.68
C VAL A 13 13.54 -9.85 -6.85
N HIS A 14 14.22 -10.98 -6.60
CA HIS A 14 14.54 -11.98 -7.62
C HIS A 14 13.26 -12.57 -8.24
N ALA A 15 12.26 -12.88 -7.41
CA ALA A 15 10.96 -13.39 -7.83
C ALA A 15 10.04 -12.31 -8.44
N LYS A 16 10.49 -11.04 -8.54
CA LYS A 16 9.70 -9.89 -9.02
C LYS A 16 8.38 -9.69 -8.26
N GLN A 17 8.38 -10.05 -6.98
CA GLN A 17 7.25 -9.85 -6.09
C GLN A 17 7.21 -8.43 -5.53
N LYS A 18 6.02 -8.00 -5.11
CA LYS A 18 5.83 -6.68 -4.48
C LYS A 18 6.20 -6.76 -3.01
N LEU A 19 7.01 -5.81 -2.54
CA LEU A 19 7.24 -5.61 -1.12
C LEU A 19 6.06 -4.82 -0.53
N MET A 20 5.34 -5.43 0.41
CA MET A 20 4.14 -4.83 1.01
C MET A 20 4.49 -3.56 1.79
N GLY A 21 3.67 -2.52 1.68
CA GLY A 21 3.94 -1.20 2.26
C GLY A 21 4.99 -0.36 1.51
N PHE A 22 5.51 -0.83 0.36
CA PHE A 22 6.45 -0.07 -0.46
C PHE A 22 5.87 0.35 -1.80
N GLY A 23 6.37 1.48 -2.26
CA GLY A 23 6.00 2.07 -3.54
C GLY A 23 4.73 2.91 -3.44
N HIS A 24 4.71 3.96 -4.25
CA HIS A 24 3.58 4.87 -4.34
C HIS A 24 3.45 5.36 -5.79
N ARG A 25 2.20 5.58 -6.24
CA ARG A 25 1.96 6.06 -7.60
C ARG A 25 2.55 7.45 -7.79
N VAL A 26 2.31 8.34 -6.83
CA VAL A 26 2.77 9.74 -6.78
C VAL A 26 4.20 9.85 -6.23
N TYR A 27 4.44 9.50 -4.95
CA TYR A 27 5.75 9.66 -4.33
C TYR A 27 6.83 8.74 -4.93
N LYS A 28 8.01 9.33 -5.17
CA LYS A 28 9.27 8.65 -5.55
C LYS A 28 10.36 8.84 -4.49
N VAL A 29 9.92 9.18 -3.29
CA VAL A 29 10.68 9.37 -2.06
C VAL A 29 9.85 8.78 -0.92
N LYS A 30 10.38 8.72 0.30
CA LYS A 30 9.62 8.31 1.48
C LYS A 30 8.36 9.15 1.62
N ASP A 31 7.22 8.47 1.78
CA ASP A 31 5.93 9.13 1.96
C ASP A 31 5.95 9.96 3.26
N PRO A 32 5.61 11.26 3.22
CA PRO A 32 5.64 12.10 4.42
C PRO A 32 4.74 11.56 5.54
N ARG A 33 3.65 10.85 5.20
CA ARG A 33 2.76 10.23 6.19
C ARG A 33 3.41 9.01 6.86
N ALA A 34 4.24 8.27 6.14
CA ALA A 34 5.02 7.17 6.71
C ALA A 34 6.02 7.70 7.74
N THR A 35 6.67 8.84 7.45
CA THR A 35 7.57 9.52 8.41
C THR A 35 6.82 9.94 9.68
N ILE A 36 5.64 10.55 9.54
CA ILE A 36 4.80 10.94 10.70
C ILE A 36 4.40 9.71 11.53
N LEU A 37 3.99 8.62 10.88
CA LEU A 37 3.62 7.38 11.56
C LEU A 37 4.80 6.74 12.27
N GLN A 38 5.99 6.77 11.69
CA GLN A 38 7.20 6.28 12.35
C GLN A 38 7.51 7.07 13.62
N THR A 39 7.42 8.40 13.58
CA THR A 39 7.55 9.23 14.78
C THR A 39 6.47 8.92 15.83
N LEU A 40 5.24 8.62 15.39
CA LEU A 40 4.16 8.21 16.30
C LEU A 40 4.46 6.84 16.96
N CYS A 41 4.97 5.86 16.20
CA CYS A 41 5.44 4.58 16.73
C CYS A 41 6.48 4.80 17.82
N GLU A 42 7.52 5.60 17.56
CA GLU A 42 8.59 5.89 18.52
C GLU A 42 8.07 6.54 19.80
N ARG A 43 7.05 7.40 19.70
CA ARG A 43 6.39 8.00 20.87
C ARG A 43 5.58 6.96 21.65
N LEU A 44 4.76 6.16 20.97
CA LEU A 44 3.98 5.08 21.57
C LEU A 44 4.88 4.07 22.31
N PHE A 45 6.04 3.73 21.75
CA PHE A 45 6.95 2.77 22.37
C PHE A 45 7.63 3.28 23.63
N LYS A 46 7.80 4.60 23.78
CA LYS A 46 8.29 5.20 25.03
C LYS A 46 7.30 5.03 26.18
N GLU A 47 6.01 5.01 25.88
CA GLU A 47 4.94 4.93 26.88
C GLU A 47 4.47 3.48 27.12
N CYS A 48 4.37 2.67 26.07
CA CYS A 48 3.76 1.34 26.10
C CYS A 48 4.74 0.19 25.85
N GLY A 49 6.05 0.47 25.78
CA GLY A 49 7.10 -0.49 25.43
C GLY A 49 7.24 -0.73 23.93
N SER A 50 8.36 -1.31 23.49
CA SER A 50 8.63 -1.56 22.06
C SER A 50 7.75 -2.68 21.47
N SER A 51 7.87 -2.88 20.15
CA SER A 51 7.35 -4.05 19.44
C SER A 51 8.50 -4.71 18.66
N PRO A 52 8.69 -6.04 18.75
CA PRO A 52 9.66 -6.76 17.91
C PRO A 52 9.42 -6.54 16.40
N LEU A 53 8.17 -6.29 16.00
CA LEU A 53 7.82 -5.97 14.62
C LEU A 53 8.42 -4.64 14.14
N TYR A 54 8.64 -3.68 15.04
CA TYR A 54 9.25 -2.42 14.67
C TYR A 54 10.73 -2.57 14.31
N GLU A 55 11.48 -3.38 15.06
CA GLU A 55 12.88 -3.66 14.72
C GLU A 55 13.01 -4.34 13.36
N VAL A 56 12.09 -5.27 13.05
CA VAL A 56 11.99 -5.88 11.73
C VAL A 56 11.65 -4.84 10.66
N ALA A 57 10.69 -3.93 10.91
CA ALA A 57 10.28 -2.93 9.95
C ALA A 57 11.38 -1.91 9.63
N VAL A 58 12.13 -1.46 10.64
CA VAL A 58 13.29 -0.57 10.46
C VAL A 58 14.37 -1.26 9.61
N GLU A 59 14.65 -2.54 9.88
CA GLU A 59 15.62 -3.29 9.08
C GLU A 59 15.12 -3.53 7.65
N VAL A 60 13.82 -3.77 7.46
CA VAL A 60 13.18 -3.88 6.13
C VAL A 60 13.33 -2.58 5.35
N GLU A 61 13.05 -1.42 5.97
CA GLU A 61 13.25 -0.11 5.34
C GLU A 61 14.71 0.09 4.91
N ARG A 62 15.67 -0.17 5.82
CA ARG A 62 17.11 0.00 5.56
C ARG A 62 17.59 -0.88 4.39
N VAL A 63 17.26 -2.17 4.43
CA VAL A 63 17.69 -3.12 3.39
C VAL A 63 16.99 -2.84 2.06
N ALA A 64 15.70 -2.50 2.08
CA ALA A 64 14.96 -2.14 0.86
C ALA A 64 15.55 -0.89 0.20
N GLU A 65 15.95 0.11 0.98
CA GLU A 65 16.61 1.31 0.45
C GLU A 65 17.94 0.98 -0.25
N GLU A 66 18.73 0.05 0.29
CA GLU A 66 19.97 -0.41 -0.33
C GLU A 66 19.72 -1.18 -1.64
N LEU A 67 18.80 -2.15 -1.64
CA LEU A 67 18.56 -3.07 -2.76
C LEU A 67 17.68 -2.46 -3.87
N LEU A 68 16.83 -1.49 -3.53
CA LEU A 68 15.91 -0.82 -4.45
C LEU A 68 16.35 0.61 -4.76
N LYS A 69 17.59 0.97 -4.40
CA LYS A 69 18.18 2.29 -4.67
C LYS A 69 17.98 2.70 -6.13
N GLY A 70 17.52 3.94 -6.33
CA GLY A 70 17.28 4.51 -7.65
C GLY A 70 16.01 4.01 -8.37
N LYS A 71 15.25 3.06 -7.81
CA LYS A 71 13.97 2.61 -8.39
C LYS A 71 12.77 3.48 -8.01
N GLY A 72 12.96 4.46 -7.13
CA GLY A 72 11.87 5.32 -6.64
C GLY A 72 10.84 4.57 -5.78
N ILE A 73 11.25 3.49 -5.13
CA ILE A 73 10.41 2.63 -4.30
C ILE A 73 10.79 2.84 -2.85
N TYR A 74 9.86 3.41 -2.07
CA TYR A 74 10.05 3.78 -0.67
C TYR A 74 8.83 3.37 0.15
N PRO A 75 8.93 3.31 1.50
CA PRO A 75 7.79 3.06 2.35
C PRO A 75 6.67 4.07 2.13
N ASN A 76 5.45 3.57 2.09
CA ASN A 76 4.22 4.35 2.04
C ASN A 76 3.53 4.37 3.41
N VAL A 77 2.42 5.09 3.52
CA VAL A 77 1.64 5.21 4.77
C VAL A 77 1.26 3.86 5.39
N ASP A 78 1.06 2.82 4.60
CA ASP A 78 0.60 1.51 5.08
C ASP A 78 1.71 0.72 5.80
N PHE A 79 2.98 1.07 5.57
CA PHE A 79 4.11 0.32 6.12
C PHE A 79 4.21 0.42 7.65
N TYR A 80 4.02 1.62 8.18
CA TYR A 80 4.10 1.86 9.63
C TYR A 80 2.73 1.86 10.31
N SER A 81 1.62 2.06 9.58
CA SER A 81 0.27 2.15 10.18
C SER A 81 -0.13 0.86 10.88
N GLY A 82 0.15 -0.31 10.29
CA GLY A 82 -0.20 -1.60 10.89
C GLY A 82 0.51 -1.84 12.22
N ILE A 83 1.75 -1.37 12.37
CA ILE A 83 2.51 -1.47 13.62
C ILE A 83 1.90 -0.57 14.71
N VAL A 84 1.44 0.62 14.33
CA VAL A 84 0.70 1.50 15.26
C VAL A 84 -0.57 0.81 15.74
N TYR A 85 -1.39 0.29 14.83
CA TYR A 85 -2.67 -0.33 15.17
C TYR A 85 -2.51 -1.62 15.99
N ASP A 86 -1.54 -2.46 15.65
CA ASP A 86 -1.15 -3.64 16.43
C ASP A 86 -0.75 -3.24 17.86
N LYS A 87 0.06 -2.19 18.00
CA LYS A 87 0.48 -1.70 19.32
C LYS A 87 -0.69 -1.14 20.14
N MET A 88 -1.73 -0.63 19.48
CA MET A 88 -2.98 -0.20 20.11
C MET A 88 -3.91 -1.38 20.49
N GLY A 89 -3.53 -2.62 20.18
CA GLY A 89 -4.34 -3.81 20.46
C GLY A 89 -5.52 -3.99 19.50
N ILE A 90 -5.45 -3.40 18.32
CA ILE A 90 -6.50 -3.47 17.32
C ILE A 90 -6.26 -4.71 16.45
N GLU A 91 -7.31 -5.50 16.25
CA GLU A 91 -7.25 -6.67 15.37
C GLU A 91 -6.94 -6.27 13.93
N THR A 92 -6.12 -7.06 13.24
CA THR A 92 -5.63 -6.78 11.89
C THR A 92 -6.75 -6.63 10.86
N ASP A 93 -7.84 -7.37 11.02
CA ASP A 93 -9.04 -7.28 10.17
C ASP A 93 -9.72 -5.90 10.25
N LEU A 94 -9.44 -5.11 11.29
CA LEU A 94 -9.98 -3.76 11.49
C LEU A 94 -9.09 -2.65 10.92
N PHE A 95 -7.91 -2.96 10.38
CA PHE A 95 -6.99 -1.93 9.86
C PHE A 95 -7.58 -1.17 8.66
N THR A 96 -8.24 -1.88 7.75
CA THR A 96 -8.87 -1.26 6.57
C THR A 96 -10.14 -0.47 6.94
N PRO A 97 -11.03 -0.97 7.83
CA PRO A 97 -12.10 -0.16 8.42
C PRO A 97 -11.60 1.15 9.08
N LEU A 98 -10.50 1.12 9.85
CA LEU A 98 -9.92 2.35 10.42
C LEU A 98 -9.47 3.35 9.36
N PHE A 99 -8.82 2.85 8.30
CA PHE A 99 -8.49 3.68 7.16
C PHE A 99 -9.72 4.32 6.53
N ALA A 100 -10.82 3.57 6.38
CA ALA A 100 -12.08 4.07 5.82
C ALA A 100 -12.72 5.16 6.71
N ILE A 101 -12.67 5.01 8.05
CA ILE A 101 -13.16 6.02 9.00
C ILE A 101 -12.44 7.35 8.79
N ALA A 102 -11.12 7.34 8.61
CA ALA A 102 -10.39 8.57 8.30
C ALA A 102 -10.71 9.09 6.88
N ARG A 103 -10.73 8.19 5.89
CA ARG A 103 -10.81 8.55 4.47
C ARG A 103 -12.19 9.03 4.02
N VAL A 104 -13.27 8.63 4.71
CA VAL A 104 -14.64 9.05 4.38
C VAL A 104 -14.79 10.57 4.32
N SER A 105 -14.08 11.30 5.18
CA SER A 105 -14.04 12.77 5.15
C SER A 105 -13.58 13.33 3.80
N GLY A 106 -12.49 12.78 3.25
CA GLY A 106 -11.95 13.15 1.95
C GLY A 106 -12.83 12.68 0.78
N TRP A 107 -13.44 11.49 0.89
CA TRP A 107 -14.39 11.00 -0.12
C TRP A 107 -15.61 11.93 -0.22
N LEU A 108 -16.19 12.33 0.91
CA LEU A 108 -17.33 13.23 0.95
C LEU A 108 -16.96 14.63 0.46
N ALA A 109 -15.78 15.14 0.81
CA ALA A 109 -15.29 16.43 0.32
C ALA A 109 -15.16 16.45 -1.21
N HIS A 110 -14.48 15.44 -1.79
CA HIS A 110 -14.35 15.32 -3.25
C HIS A 110 -15.70 15.12 -3.94
N TRP A 111 -16.63 14.39 -3.33
CA TRP A 111 -17.98 14.22 -3.87
C TRP A 111 -18.75 15.54 -3.89
N LEU A 112 -18.70 16.32 -2.81
CA LEU A 112 -19.32 17.64 -2.74
C LEU A 112 -18.71 18.62 -3.76
N GLU A 113 -17.40 18.58 -3.97
CA GLU A 113 -16.74 19.35 -5.03
C GLU A 113 -17.26 18.94 -6.41
N GLN A 114 -17.34 17.64 -6.70
CA GLN A 114 -17.86 17.15 -7.98
C GLN A 114 -19.32 17.55 -8.20
N LEU A 115 -20.17 17.56 -7.16
CA LEU A 115 -21.58 17.94 -7.30
C LEU A 115 -21.77 19.40 -7.74
N ARG A 116 -20.81 20.29 -7.45
CA ARG A 116 -20.85 21.70 -7.87
C ARG A 116 -20.59 21.86 -9.37
N GLU A 117 -19.74 21.01 -9.94
CA GLU A 117 -19.36 21.01 -11.37
C GLU A 117 -19.50 19.60 -11.96
N ASN A 118 -20.70 19.04 -11.87
CA ASN A 118 -20.89 17.61 -12.16
C ASN A 118 -20.70 17.27 -13.64
N LYS A 119 -19.93 16.22 -13.90
CA LYS A 119 -19.73 15.63 -15.21
C LYS A 119 -19.80 14.11 -15.14
N LEU A 120 -20.47 13.48 -16.11
CA LEU A 120 -20.52 12.03 -16.22
C LEU A 120 -19.12 11.46 -16.51
N PHE A 121 -18.65 10.55 -15.66
CA PHE A 121 -17.44 9.76 -15.94
C PHE A 121 -17.81 8.55 -16.81
N ARG A 122 -17.54 8.67 -18.11
CA ARG A 122 -17.76 7.60 -19.09
C ARG A 122 -16.51 7.41 -19.97
N PRO A 123 -15.47 6.74 -19.49
CA PRO A 123 -14.32 6.40 -20.32
C PRO A 123 -14.68 5.32 -21.35
N ASP A 124 -14.03 5.36 -22.51
CA ASP A 124 -14.12 4.32 -23.54
C ASP A 124 -13.02 3.27 -23.38
N GLN A 125 -13.17 2.14 -24.08
CA GLN A 125 -12.17 1.08 -24.14
C GLN A 125 -11.79 0.77 -25.59
N ILE A 126 -10.54 0.35 -25.80
CA ILE A 126 -10.07 -0.10 -27.11
C ILE A 126 -10.36 -1.59 -27.23
N TYR A 127 -11.27 -1.97 -28.14
CA TYR A 127 -11.53 -3.37 -28.47
C TYR A 127 -10.41 -3.92 -29.37
N SER A 128 -9.80 -5.04 -28.97
CA SER A 128 -8.72 -5.72 -29.70
C SER A 128 -9.03 -7.17 -30.09
N GLY A 129 -10.31 -7.56 -30.00
CA GLY A 129 -10.77 -8.90 -30.38
C GLY A 129 -11.09 -9.05 -31.86
N GLU A 130 -11.40 -10.27 -32.27
CA GLU A 130 -11.91 -10.54 -33.62
C GLU A 130 -13.37 -10.09 -33.75
N HIS A 131 -13.66 -9.31 -34.78
CA HIS A 131 -15.02 -8.93 -35.14
C HIS A 131 -15.69 -10.01 -36.00
N ASN A 132 -17.03 -10.04 -35.96
CA ASN A 132 -17.85 -10.85 -36.87
C ASN A 132 -17.52 -12.34 -36.88
N ARG A 133 -17.14 -12.92 -35.73
CA ARG A 133 -16.92 -14.37 -35.61
C ARG A 133 -18.24 -15.08 -35.94
N PRO A 134 -18.26 -15.99 -36.94
CA PRO A 134 -19.48 -16.72 -37.27
C PRO A 134 -19.87 -17.60 -36.06
N TYR A 135 -21.18 -17.65 -35.79
CA TYR A 135 -21.70 -18.53 -34.74
C TYR A 135 -21.56 -19.99 -35.17
N VAL A 136 -20.97 -20.82 -34.31
CA VAL A 136 -20.88 -22.28 -34.52
C VAL A 136 -22.00 -22.96 -33.72
N PRO A 137 -22.92 -23.70 -34.40
CA PRO A 137 -23.94 -24.52 -33.75
C PRO A 137 -23.33 -25.47 -32.72
N ILE A 138 -24.06 -25.78 -31.65
CA ILE A 138 -23.50 -26.50 -30.50
C ILE A 138 -23.01 -27.91 -30.87
N GLU A 139 -23.62 -28.52 -31.88
CA GLU A 139 -23.27 -29.83 -32.43
C GLU A 139 -21.96 -29.82 -33.23
N GLN A 140 -21.42 -28.64 -33.55
CA GLN A 140 -20.25 -28.44 -34.42
C GLN A 140 -19.09 -27.72 -33.70
N ARG A 141 -19.17 -27.55 -32.38
CA ARG A 141 -18.14 -26.90 -31.55
C ARG A 141 -17.03 -27.86 -31.16
#